data_AF-A0A323T566-F1
#
_entry.id   AF-A0A323T566-F1
#
_cell.length_a   1.000
_cell.length_b   1.000
_cell.length_c   1.000
_cell.angle_alpha   90.00
_cell.angle_beta   90.00
_cell.angle_gamma   90.00
#
_symmetry.space_group_name_H-M   'P 1'
#
loop_
_entity.id
_entity.type
_entity.pdbx_description
1 polymer ?
#
loop_
_entity_poly.entity_id
_entity_poly.type
_entity_poly.pdbx_seq_one_letter_code
_entity_poly.pdbx_strand_id
1 'polypeptide(L)'
;MNENRKRVLLQGLFLLLFAIMFVIPIFFMFAKSISFGWQWPNLSPSGIDIRAWEVAFRDPRIYQSLINTVVIGGAVVIFNFLIATPAAYSLSRYEFKGKTMIESLLILPILVPVLAVAMGLHIPMIRLGLTDNLSGVILIHLLPTLPYAIRVLKAGFDRLNNDWEEQGAVLGARRATVFWTVIIPLMAPSIRSAALLVFVISLSQYVLTAIIGGGRVSTLPMIYYPFFSSADEAVIASFTVMFALLPVLFLILFETVCRSYLKILKKP
;
A
#
# COMPACT_ATOMS: atom_id res chain seq x y z
N MET A 1 17.47 21.37 -33.67
CA MET A 1 16.20 21.25 -32.90
C MET A 1 16.52 21.56 -31.44
N ASN A 2 16.01 22.67 -30.89
CA ASN A 2 16.35 23.14 -29.53
C ASN A 2 16.18 22.03 -28.49
N GLU A 3 17.18 21.83 -27.62
CA GLU A 3 17.12 20.83 -26.54
C GLU A 3 15.87 21.01 -25.66
N ASN A 4 15.46 22.26 -25.42
CA ASN A 4 14.20 22.58 -24.74
C ASN A 4 12.96 22.05 -25.46
N ARG A 5 12.91 22.11 -26.80
CA ARG A 5 11.77 21.58 -27.58
C ARG A 5 11.72 20.05 -27.48
N LYS A 6 12.87 19.37 -27.54
CA LYS A 6 12.96 17.91 -27.35
C LYS A 6 12.51 17.51 -25.93
N ARG A 7 12.93 18.25 -24.90
CA ARG A 7 12.55 18.00 -23.51
C ARG A 7 11.04 18.16 -23.28
N VAL A 8 10.44 19.23 -23.80
CA VAL A 8 8.98 19.46 -23.70
C VAL A 8 8.20 18.39 -24.45
N LEU A 9 8.64 17.97 -25.65
CA LEU A 9 8.01 16.89 -26.40
C LEU A 9 8.08 15.55 -25.65
N LEU A 10 9.24 15.21 -25.07
CA LEU A 10 9.39 13.99 -24.27
C LEU A 10 8.54 14.02 -23.00
N GLN A 11 8.44 15.16 -22.32
CA GLN A 11 7.56 15.33 -21.16
C GLN A 11 6.09 15.19 -21.56
N GLY A 12 5.67 15.82 -22.66
CA GLY A 12 4.31 15.71 -23.18
C GLY A 12 3.96 14.27 -23.56
N LEU A 13 4.86 13.57 -24.26
CA LEU A 13 4.70 12.16 -24.62
C LEU A 13 4.60 11.28 -23.37
N PHE A 14 5.46 11.50 -22.37
CA PHE A 14 5.41 10.78 -21.10
C PHE A 14 4.08 10.98 -20.38
N LEU A 15 3.60 12.23 -20.25
CA LEU A 15 2.32 12.54 -19.61
C LEU A 15 1.13 11.94 -20.38
N LEU A 16 1.19 11.94 -21.71
CA LEU A 16 0.15 11.33 -22.55
C LEU A 16 0.12 9.81 -22.38
N LEU A 17 1.26 9.14 -22.41
CA LEU A 17 1.36 7.69 -22.16
C LEU A 17 0.89 7.35 -20.74
N PHE A 18 1.28 8.15 -19.74
CA PHE A 18 0.82 7.99 -18.37
C PHE A 18 -0.71 8.13 -18.26
N ALA A 19 -1.29 9.15 -18.89
CA ALA A 19 -2.73 9.35 -18.90
C ALA A 19 -3.44 8.16 -19.55
N ILE A 20 -2.96 7.69 -20.71
CA ILE A 20 -3.55 6.55 -21.43
C ILE A 20 -3.49 5.27 -20.62
N MET A 21 -2.38 5.00 -19.92
CA MET A 21 -2.19 3.73 -19.20
C MET A 21 -2.85 3.70 -17.82
N PHE A 22 -2.95 4.84 -17.12
CA PHE A 22 -3.39 4.85 -15.72
C PHE A 22 -4.66 5.68 -15.49
N VAL A 23 -4.76 6.86 -16.09
CA VAL A 23 -5.88 7.79 -15.83
C VAL A 23 -7.12 7.39 -16.63
N ILE A 24 -6.96 7.09 -17.93
CA ILE A 24 -8.07 6.72 -18.81
C ILE A 24 -8.79 5.46 -18.32
N PRO A 25 -8.12 4.36 -17.93
CA PRO A 25 -8.82 3.17 -17.44
C PRO A 25 -9.62 3.43 -16.17
N ILE A 26 -9.07 4.21 -15.23
CA ILE A 26 -9.79 4.57 -13.98
C ILE A 26 -11.01 5.44 -14.31
N PHE A 27 -10.85 6.43 -15.19
CA PHE A 27 -11.95 7.28 -15.63
C PHE A 27 -13.03 6.48 -16.37
N PHE A 28 -12.60 5.54 -17.22
CA PHE A 28 -13.50 4.65 -17.93
C PHE A 28 -14.27 3.73 -16.98
N MET A 29 -13.60 3.14 -15.97
CA MET A 29 -14.28 2.38 -14.91
C MET A 29 -15.25 3.25 -14.11
N PHE A 30 -14.87 4.50 -13.81
CA PHE A 30 -15.79 5.43 -13.16
C PHE A 30 -17.03 5.70 -14.02
N ALA A 31 -16.86 6.04 -15.30
CA ALA A 31 -17.97 6.27 -16.22
C ALA A 31 -18.83 5.02 -16.40
N LYS A 32 -18.22 3.83 -16.43
CA LYS A 32 -18.92 2.54 -16.50
C LYS A 32 -19.74 2.25 -15.25
N SER A 33 -19.25 2.62 -14.07
CA SER A 33 -19.95 2.41 -12.80
C SER A 33 -21.27 3.19 -12.68
N ILE A 34 -21.47 4.24 -13.49
CA ILE A 34 -22.67 5.06 -13.52
C ILE A 34 -23.45 4.90 -14.84
N SER A 35 -23.18 3.84 -15.60
CA SER A 35 -23.73 3.66 -16.94
C SER A 35 -24.87 2.63 -16.98
N PHE A 36 -25.85 2.91 -17.84
CA PHE A 36 -26.90 1.97 -18.22
C PHE A 36 -26.60 1.33 -19.57
N GLY A 37 -26.55 -0.01 -19.61
CA GLY A 37 -26.46 -0.78 -20.86
C GLY A 37 -25.19 -0.53 -21.68
N TRP A 38 -24.10 -0.07 -21.06
CA TRP A 38 -22.85 0.21 -21.78
C TRP A 38 -22.05 -1.07 -22.01
N GLN A 39 -22.32 -1.70 -23.15
CA GLN A 39 -21.62 -2.88 -23.63
C GLN A 39 -20.94 -2.61 -24.97
N TRP A 40 -19.79 -3.25 -25.20
CA TRP A 40 -19.17 -3.25 -26.52
C TRP A 40 -20.14 -3.85 -27.55
N PRO A 41 -20.33 -3.24 -28.74
CA PRO A 41 -19.52 -2.20 -29.38
C PRO A 41 -20.01 -0.75 -29.19
N ASN A 42 -20.95 -0.49 -28.29
CA ASN A 42 -21.46 0.87 -28.08
C ASN A 42 -20.36 1.79 -27.52
N LEU A 43 -20.10 2.90 -28.21
CA LEU A 43 -19.07 3.88 -27.79
C LEU A 43 -19.51 4.76 -26.61
N SER A 44 -20.82 4.84 -26.36
CA SER A 44 -21.42 5.61 -25.27
C SER A 44 -22.47 4.77 -24.53
N PRO A 45 -22.73 5.06 -23.25
CA PRO A 45 -23.80 4.42 -22.51
C PRO A 45 -25.18 4.83 -23.06
N SER A 46 -26.18 3.96 -22.90
CA SER A 46 -27.57 4.25 -23.30
C SER A 46 -28.26 5.23 -22.35
N GLY A 47 -27.71 5.42 -21.15
CA GLY A 47 -28.18 6.34 -20.12
C GLY A 47 -27.26 6.34 -18.90
N ILE A 48 -27.55 7.21 -17.94
CA ILE A 48 -26.88 7.22 -16.64
C ILE A 48 -27.74 6.46 -15.65
N ASP A 49 -27.14 5.54 -14.89
CA ASP A 49 -27.82 4.72 -13.88
C ASP A 49 -26.88 4.47 -12.69
N ILE A 50 -27.39 4.63 -11.47
CA ILE A 50 -26.64 4.44 -10.22
C ILE A 50 -26.85 3.05 -9.60
N ARG A 51 -27.65 2.18 -10.23
CA ARG A 51 -27.96 0.81 -9.79
C ARG A 51 -26.72 0.01 -9.38
N ALA A 52 -25.60 0.16 -10.09
CA ALA A 52 -24.37 -0.56 -9.76
C ALA A 52 -23.84 -0.24 -8.36
N TRP A 53 -24.00 1.02 -7.92
CA TRP A 53 -23.66 1.44 -6.57
C TRP A 53 -24.69 0.97 -5.55
N GLU A 54 -25.98 0.99 -5.89
CA GLU A 54 -27.04 0.44 -5.03
C GLU A 54 -26.82 -1.05 -4.77
N VAL A 55 -26.50 -1.83 -5.80
CA VAL A 55 -26.19 -3.26 -5.67
C VAL A 55 -24.96 -3.47 -4.80
N ALA A 56 -23.89 -2.70 -4.99
CA ALA A 56 -22.67 -2.79 -4.20
C ALA A 56 -22.92 -2.48 -2.71
N PHE A 57 -23.71 -1.43 -2.41
CA PHE A 57 -24.02 -1.03 -1.04
C PHE A 57 -25.12 -1.85 -0.37
N ARG A 58 -25.91 -2.62 -1.14
CA ARG A 58 -26.93 -3.53 -0.60
C ARG A 58 -26.34 -4.80 0.00
N ASP A 59 -25.11 -5.19 -0.35
CA ASP A 59 -24.43 -6.30 0.31
C ASP A 59 -24.16 -5.93 1.78
N PRO A 60 -24.76 -6.62 2.76
CA PRO A 60 -24.61 -6.27 4.18
C PRO A 60 -23.15 -6.36 4.66
N ARG A 61 -22.28 -7.09 3.96
CA ARG A 61 -20.88 -7.26 4.32
C ARG A 61 -20.02 -6.07 3.90
N ILE A 62 -20.47 -5.22 2.97
CA ILE A 62 -19.64 -4.18 2.37
C ILE A 62 -19.07 -3.20 3.41
N TYR A 63 -19.88 -2.79 4.38
CA TYR A 63 -19.47 -1.87 5.43
C TYR A 63 -18.40 -2.49 6.33
N GLN A 64 -18.62 -3.73 6.76
CA GLN A 64 -17.63 -4.46 7.56
C GLN A 64 -16.34 -4.70 6.76
N SER A 65 -16.45 -5.01 5.47
CA SER A 65 -15.30 -5.22 4.60
C SER A 65 -14.47 -3.96 4.38
N LEU A 66 -15.11 -2.80 4.22
CA LEU A 66 -14.43 -1.51 4.15
C LEU A 66 -13.70 -1.20 5.46
N ILE A 67 -14.36 -1.37 6.60
CA ILE A 67 -13.76 -1.16 7.93
C ILE A 67 -12.56 -2.09 8.11
N ASN A 68 -12.74 -3.39 7.90
CA ASN A 68 -11.67 -4.38 8.02
C ASN A 68 -10.50 -4.04 7.09
N THR A 69 -10.76 -3.61 5.85
CA THR A 69 -9.72 -3.22 4.90
C THR A 69 -8.86 -2.07 5.41
N VAL A 70 -9.52 -1.01 5.92
CA VAL A 70 -8.82 0.16 6.47
C VAL A 70 -8.08 -0.19 7.76
N VAL A 71 -8.71 -0.94 8.66
CA VAL A 71 -8.12 -1.37 9.95
C VAL A 71 -6.90 -2.27 9.71
N ILE A 72 -7.05 -3.30 8.88
CA ILE A 72 -5.94 -4.22 8.55
C ILE A 72 -4.83 -3.46 7.83
N GLY A 73 -5.15 -2.68 6.79
CA GLY A 73 -4.15 -1.90 6.06
C GLY A 73 -3.39 -0.91 6.94
N GLY A 74 -4.10 -0.18 7.81
CA GLY A 74 -3.50 0.74 8.77
C GLY A 74 -2.61 0.03 9.81
N ALA A 75 -3.09 -1.09 10.38
CA ALA A 75 -2.31 -1.88 11.33
C ALA A 75 -1.05 -2.46 10.68
N VAL A 76 -1.16 -3.00 9.47
CA VAL A 76 -0.03 -3.54 8.69
C VAL A 76 1.00 -2.45 8.44
N VAL A 77 0.60 -1.22 8.10
CA VAL A 77 1.51 -0.08 7.97
C VAL A 77 2.25 0.20 9.27
N ILE A 78 1.54 0.26 10.40
CA ILE A 78 2.14 0.52 11.72
C ILE A 78 3.17 -0.56 12.07
N PHE A 79 2.79 -1.84 11.99
CA PHE A 79 3.70 -2.94 12.28
C PHE A 79 4.88 -3.00 11.32
N ASN A 80 4.68 -2.68 10.04
CA ASN A 80 5.78 -2.53 9.10
C ASN A 80 6.75 -1.45 9.56
N PHE A 81 6.30 -0.25 9.96
CA PHE A 81 7.23 0.77 10.44
C PHE A 81 7.96 0.37 11.72
N LEU A 82 7.29 -0.32 12.64
CA LEU A 82 7.92 -0.80 13.88
C LEU A 82 9.07 -1.79 13.61
N ILE A 83 8.92 -2.65 12.60
CA ILE A 83 9.91 -3.69 12.28
C ILE A 83 10.91 -3.21 11.22
N ALA A 84 10.41 -2.61 10.14
CA ALA A 84 11.20 -2.24 8.97
C ALA A 84 12.09 -1.02 9.22
N THR A 85 11.69 -0.06 10.05
CA THR A 85 12.52 1.12 10.34
C THR A 85 13.83 0.73 11.03
N PRO A 86 13.84 -0.01 12.16
CA PRO A 86 15.10 -0.42 12.79
C PRO A 86 15.91 -1.38 11.92
N ALA A 87 15.25 -2.29 11.18
CA ALA A 87 15.94 -3.18 10.25
C ALA A 87 16.63 -2.39 9.11
N ALA A 88 15.92 -1.47 8.47
CA ALA A 88 16.44 -0.62 7.40
C ALA A 88 17.56 0.31 7.89
N TYR A 89 17.39 0.92 9.06
CA TYR A 89 18.42 1.74 9.69
C TYR A 89 19.69 0.92 9.95
N SER A 90 19.55 -0.28 10.53
CA SER A 90 20.71 -1.14 10.85
C SER A 90 21.43 -1.62 9.59
N LEU A 91 20.67 -2.02 8.56
CA LEU A 91 21.22 -2.42 7.26
C LEU A 91 21.85 -1.26 6.49
N SER A 92 21.42 -0.03 6.73
CA SER A 92 22.03 1.17 6.13
C SER A 92 23.32 1.57 6.85
N ARG A 93 23.30 1.60 8.19
CA ARG A 93 24.36 2.21 9.00
C ARG A 93 25.50 1.28 9.39
N TYR A 94 25.24 -0.02 9.54
CA TYR A 94 26.24 -0.95 10.04
C TYR A 94 26.76 -1.89 8.95
N GLU A 95 28.07 -2.12 8.98
CA GLU A 95 28.74 -3.19 8.25
C GLU A 95 29.01 -4.35 9.20
N PHE A 96 28.45 -5.52 8.91
CA PHE A 96 28.61 -6.72 9.72
C PHE A 96 28.64 -7.97 8.86
N LYS A 97 29.31 -9.02 9.36
CA LYS A 97 29.42 -10.30 8.66
C LYS A 97 28.03 -10.91 8.47
N GLY A 98 27.66 -11.21 7.23
CA GLY A 98 26.35 -11.79 6.89
C GLY A 98 25.27 -10.79 6.45
N LYS A 99 25.56 -9.49 6.40
CA LYS A 99 24.64 -8.45 5.90
C LYS A 99 24.01 -8.81 4.55
N THR A 100 24.83 -9.19 3.56
CA THR A 100 24.36 -9.61 2.23
C THR A 100 23.43 -10.83 2.29
N MET A 101 23.68 -11.77 3.20
CA MET A 101 22.82 -12.94 3.37
C MET A 101 21.45 -12.53 3.93
N ILE A 102 21.42 -11.64 4.93
CA ILE A 102 20.17 -11.10 5.47
C ILE A 102 19.39 -10.35 4.40
N GLU A 103 20.04 -9.47 3.64
CA GLU A 103 19.42 -8.75 2.53
C GLU A 103 18.84 -9.70 1.47
N SER A 104 19.54 -10.79 1.17
CA SER A 104 19.06 -11.83 0.24
C SER A 104 17.84 -12.58 0.80
N LEU A 105 17.88 -12.97 2.07
CA LEU A 105 16.77 -13.63 2.75
C LEU A 105 15.52 -12.74 2.84
N LEU A 106 15.69 -11.43 3.01
CA LEU A 106 14.58 -10.49 3.02
C LEU A 106 13.84 -10.40 1.68
N ILE A 107 14.50 -10.70 0.56
CA ILE A 107 13.88 -10.71 -0.77
C ILE A 107 13.15 -12.03 -1.05
N LEU A 108 13.54 -13.12 -0.39
CA LEU A 108 12.99 -14.46 -0.63
C LEU A 108 11.45 -14.53 -0.59
N PRO A 109 10.72 -13.88 0.35
CA PRO A 109 9.26 -13.92 0.38
C PRO A 109 8.60 -13.33 -0.88
N ILE A 110 9.30 -12.46 -1.62
CA ILE A 110 8.80 -11.88 -2.88
C ILE A 110 8.85 -12.91 -4.02
N LEU A 111 9.82 -13.85 -3.97
CA LEU A 111 10.04 -14.84 -5.02
C LEU A 111 9.09 -16.04 -4.91
N VAL A 112 8.60 -16.33 -3.70
CA VAL A 112 7.72 -17.47 -3.46
C VAL A 112 6.28 -17.10 -3.86
N PRO A 113 5.58 -17.96 -4.62
CA PRO A 113 4.18 -17.73 -4.94
C PRO A 113 3.33 -17.55 -3.67
N VAL A 114 2.54 -16.47 -3.61
CA VAL A 114 1.71 -16.11 -2.44
C VAL A 114 0.82 -17.27 -1.99
N LEU A 115 0.26 -18.02 -2.95
CA LEU A 115 -0.57 -19.20 -2.66
C LEU A 115 0.22 -20.31 -1.93
N ALA A 116 1.47 -20.56 -2.34
CA ALA A 116 2.31 -21.56 -1.71
C ALA A 116 2.64 -21.16 -0.26
N VAL A 117 2.94 -19.87 -0.03
CA VAL A 117 3.13 -19.32 1.32
C VAL A 117 1.88 -19.47 2.17
N ALA A 118 0.72 -19.09 1.62
CA ALA A 118 -0.56 -19.15 2.32
C ALA A 118 -0.89 -20.59 2.76
N MET A 119 -0.74 -21.56 1.85
CA MET A 119 -0.98 -22.97 2.14
C MET A 119 0.04 -23.54 3.13
N GLY A 120 1.32 -23.21 2.97
CA GLY A 120 2.38 -23.66 3.87
C GLY A 120 2.25 -23.13 5.30
N LEU A 121 1.76 -21.89 5.46
CA LEU A 121 1.55 -21.26 6.77
C LEU A 121 0.17 -21.53 7.36
N HIS A 122 -0.77 -22.12 6.62
CA HIS A 122 -2.14 -22.35 7.10
C HIS A 122 -2.17 -23.25 8.34
N ILE A 123 -1.53 -24.43 8.30
CA ILE A 123 -1.49 -25.36 9.45
C ILE A 123 -0.83 -24.72 10.69
N PRO A 124 0.35 -24.06 10.59
CA PRO A 124 0.90 -23.29 11.69
C PRO A 124 -0.06 -22.24 12.26
N MET A 125 -0.74 -21.47 11.41
CA MET A 125 -1.70 -20.44 11.84
C MET A 125 -2.89 -21.05 12.59
N ILE A 126 -3.40 -22.22 12.15
CA ILE A 126 -4.46 -22.95 12.86
C ILE A 126 -3.98 -23.36 14.26
N ARG A 127 -2.77 -23.94 14.36
CA ARG A 127 -2.21 -24.39 15.65
C ARG A 127 -2.00 -23.24 16.64
N LEU A 128 -1.70 -22.04 16.12
CA LEU A 128 -1.55 -20.82 16.92
C LEU A 128 -2.88 -20.13 17.24
N GLY A 129 -4.01 -20.61 16.72
CA GLY A 129 -5.31 -19.95 16.87
C GLY A 129 -5.42 -18.61 16.14
N LEU A 130 -4.62 -18.41 15.09
CA LEU A 130 -4.56 -17.18 14.29
C LEU A 130 -5.40 -17.27 13.01
N THR A 131 -6.14 -18.34 12.78
CA THR A 131 -7.11 -18.39 11.68
C THR A 131 -8.44 -17.77 12.08
N ASP A 132 -9.20 -17.36 11.06
CA ASP A 132 -10.56 -16.83 11.16
C ASP A 132 -10.69 -15.55 12.01
N ASN A 133 -9.58 -14.84 12.23
CA ASN A 133 -9.54 -13.61 13.02
C ASN A 133 -8.65 -12.53 12.40
N LEU A 134 -8.93 -11.29 12.78
CA LEU A 134 -8.33 -10.10 12.18
C LEU A 134 -6.82 -10.02 12.44
N SER A 135 -6.35 -10.47 13.61
CA SER A 135 -4.93 -10.49 13.97
C SER A 135 -4.11 -11.41 13.08
N GLY A 136 -4.64 -12.58 12.71
CA GLY A 136 -3.98 -13.49 11.78
C GLY A 136 -3.82 -12.90 10.39
N VAL A 137 -4.85 -12.21 9.92
CA VAL A 137 -4.81 -11.52 8.61
C VAL A 137 -3.81 -10.37 8.63
N ILE A 138 -3.75 -9.57 9.71
CA ILE A 138 -2.70 -8.55 9.87
C ILE A 138 -1.31 -9.20 9.81
N LEU A 139 -1.10 -10.26 10.59
CA LEU A 139 0.20 -10.91 10.70
C LEU A 139 0.67 -11.47 9.35
N ILE A 140 -0.20 -12.19 8.63
CA ILE A 140 0.17 -12.78 7.35
C ILE A 140 0.40 -11.72 6.26
N HIS A 141 -0.27 -10.56 6.33
CA HIS A 141 -0.02 -9.43 5.43
C HIS A 141 1.35 -8.77 5.64
N LEU A 142 2.00 -8.97 6.80
CA LEU A 142 3.38 -8.49 7.02
C LEU A 142 4.38 -9.19 6.10
N LEU A 143 4.12 -10.44 5.73
CA LEU A 143 5.04 -11.26 4.94
C LEU A 143 5.35 -10.65 3.55
N PRO A 144 4.35 -10.29 2.72
CA PRO A 144 4.63 -9.64 1.45
C PRO A 144 5.02 -8.16 1.61
N THR A 145 4.73 -7.50 2.73
CA THR A 145 4.93 -6.03 2.86
C THR A 145 6.28 -5.64 3.46
N LEU A 146 6.80 -6.41 4.42
CA LEU A 146 8.06 -6.13 5.12
C LEU A 146 9.27 -5.96 4.17
N PRO A 147 9.48 -6.84 3.18
CA PRO A 147 10.60 -6.70 2.24
C PRO A 147 10.60 -5.34 1.51
N TYR A 148 9.41 -4.89 1.07
CA TYR A 148 9.27 -3.62 0.37
C TYR A 148 9.46 -2.44 1.31
N ALA A 149 8.88 -2.50 2.53
CA ALA A 149 9.04 -1.46 3.53
C ALA A 149 10.52 -1.26 3.90
N ILE A 150 11.24 -2.36 4.18
CA ILE A 150 12.66 -2.33 4.52
C ILE A 150 13.47 -1.73 3.36
N ARG A 151 13.20 -2.16 2.12
CA ARG A 151 13.94 -1.66 0.95
C ARG A 151 13.73 -0.17 0.72
N VAL A 152 12.50 0.33 0.79
CA VAL A 152 12.19 1.75 0.60
C VAL A 152 12.80 2.60 1.71
N LEU A 153 12.68 2.16 2.97
CA LEU A 153 13.24 2.89 4.11
C LEU A 153 14.77 2.87 4.09
N LYS A 154 15.39 1.74 3.74
CA LYS A 154 16.85 1.62 3.63
C LYS A 154 17.38 2.57 2.57
N ALA A 155 16.75 2.61 1.38
CA ALA A 155 17.12 3.58 0.35
C ALA A 155 16.96 5.04 0.82
N GLY A 156 16.03 5.31 1.75
CA GLY A 156 15.92 6.59 2.42
C GLY A 156 17.08 6.89 3.37
N PHE A 157 17.44 5.93 4.23
CA PHE A 157 18.58 6.05 5.14
C PHE A 157 19.91 6.17 4.38
N ASP A 158 20.12 5.37 3.32
CA ASP A 158 21.33 5.39 2.48
C ASP A 158 21.56 6.76 1.81
N ARG A 159 20.48 7.51 1.53
CA ARG A 159 20.56 8.88 0.99
C ARG A 159 20.94 9.93 2.03
N LEU A 160 20.71 9.63 3.31
CA LEU A 160 21.11 10.51 4.41
C LEU A 160 22.52 10.09 4.84
N ASN A 161 23.53 10.93 4.66
CA ASN A 161 24.88 10.65 5.17
C ASN A 161 24.87 10.45 6.70
N ASN A 162 25.90 9.79 7.24
CA ASN A 162 26.06 9.57 8.69
C ASN A 162 26.33 10.88 9.46
N ASP A 163 26.68 11.96 8.76
CA ASP A 163 27.10 13.25 9.30
C ASP A 163 26.10 13.85 10.30
N TRP A 164 24.79 13.60 10.13
CA TRP A 164 23.76 14.13 11.03
C TRP A 164 23.91 13.63 12.47
N GLU A 165 24.28 12.37 12.66
CA GLU A 165 24.47 11.78 13.98
C GLU A 165 25.73 12.31 14.65
N GLU A 166 26.80 12.48 13.87
CA GLU A 166 28.07 13.04 14.34
C GLU A 166 27.92 14.51 14.74
N GLN A 167 27.26 15.31 13.90
CA GLN A 167 26.96 16.71 14.19
C GLN A 167 26.10 16.86 15.45
N GLY A 168 25.07 16.03 15.60
CA GLY A 168 24.24 16.02 16.79
C GLY A 168 25.03 15.66 18.05
N ALA A 169 25.95 14.68 17.96
CA ALA A 169 26.83 14.32 19.06
C ALA A 169 27.80 15.44 19.46
N VAL A 170 28.38 16.16 18.48
CA VAL A 170 29.24 17.34 18.72
C VAL A 170 28.46 18.46 19.44
N LEU A 171 27.17 18.64 19.12
CA LEU A 171 26.29 19.57 19.79
C LEU A 171 25.74 19.05 21.15
N GLY A 172 26.19 17.88 21.61
CA GLY A 172 25.78 17.29 22.89
C GLY A 172 24.42 16.58 22.87
N ALA A 173 23.78 16.41 21.71
CA ALA A 173 22.53 15.69 21.59
C ALA A 173 22.74 14.17 21.67
N ARG A 174 21.81 13.47 22.34
CA ARG A 174 21.81 12.00 22.37
C ARG A 174 21.40 11.46 20.99
N ARG A 175 21.93 10.30 20.59
CA ARG A 175 21.60 9.62 19.32
C ARG A 175 20.09 9.47 19.10
N ALA A 176 19.34 9.07 20.14
CA ALA A 176 17.89 8.95 20.07
C ALA A 176 17.20 10.30 19.78
N THR A 177 17.71 11.40 20.36
CA THR A 177 17.21 12.74 20.07
C THR A 177 17.41 13.07 18.60
N VAL A 178 18.63 12.93 18.07
CA VAL A 178 18.95 13.20 16.65
C VAL A 178 18.10 12.34 15.72
N PHE A 179 17.92 11.06 16.07
CA PHE A 179 17.10 10.15 15.29
C PHE A 179 15.66 10.67 15.12
N TRP A 180 14.99 11.01 16.22
CA TRP A 180 13.59 11.44 16.18
C TRP A 180 13.40 12.89 15.71
N THR A 181 14.35 13.80 15.97
CA THR A 181 14.18 15.23 15.65
C THR A 181 14.82 15.66 14.33
N VAL A 182 15.78 14.90 13.80
CA VAL A 182 16.50 15.22 12.56
C VAL A 182 16.28 14.14 11.50
N ILE A 183 16.63 12.88 11.81
CA ILE A 183 16.64 11.81 10.80
C ILE A 183 15.22 11.48 10.31
N ILE A 184 14.29 11.19 11.22
CA ILE A 184 12.91 10.83 10.87
C ILE A 184 12.21 11.94 10.06
N PRO A 185 12.32 13.24 10.41
CA PRO A 185 11.80 14.33 9.58
C PRO A 185 12.41 14.40 8.18
N LEU A 186 13.73 14.20 8.05
CA LEU A 186 14.41 14.17 6.75
C LEU A 186 13.99 12.94 5.91
N MET A 187 13.60 11.85 6.56
CA MET A 187 13.07 10.65 5.92
C MET A 187 11.60 10.75 5.48
N ALA A 188 10.91 11.87 5.74
CA ALA A 188 9.49 12.02 5.40
C ALA A 188 9.12 11.57 3.97
N PRO A 189 9.91 11.86 2.90
CA PRO A 189 9.62 11.36 1.56
C PRO A 189 9.62 9.82 1.45
N SER A 190 10.60 9.16 2.07
CA SER A 190 10.71 7.70 2.09
C SER A 190 9.64 7.06 2.97
N ILE A 191 9.30 7.68 4.10
CA ILE A 191 8.22 7.23 4.98
C ILE A 191 6.87 7.29 4.25
N ARG A 192 6.55 8.40 3.56
CA ARG A 192 5.33 8.51 2.74
C ARG A 192 5.25 7.42 1.67
N SER A 193 6.36 7.19 0.97
CA SER A 193 6.45 6.18 -0.09
C SER A 193 6.25 4.77 0.47
N ALA A 194 6.91 4.44 1.59
CA ALA A 194 6.77 3.15 2.25
C ALA A 194 5.35 2.92 2.79
N ALA A 195 4.75 3.92 3.44
CA ALA A 195 3.40 3.84 3.98
C ALA A 195 2.37 3.52 2.90
N LEU A 196 2.40 4.28 1.80
CA LEU A 196 1.48 4.08 0.67
C LEU A 196 1.69 2.71 0.02
N LEU A 197 2.95 2.33 -0.23
CA LEU A 197 3.27 1.05 -0.84
C LEU A 197 2.79 -0.14 0.01
N VAL A 198 3.07 -0.11 1.31
CA VAL A 198 2.63 -1.15 2.25
C VAL A 198 1.10 -1.22 2.31
N PHE A 199 0.42 -0.08 2.37
CA PHE A 199 -1.04 -0.03 2.39
C PHE A 199 -1.62 -0.63 1.11
N VAL A 200 -1.11 -0.25 -0.07
CA VAL A 200 -1.57 -0.76 -1.38
C VAL A 200 -1.33 -2.27 -1.51
N ILE A 201 -0.15 -2.76 -1.10
CA ILE A 201 0.14 -4.19 -1.12
C ILE A 201 -0.84 -4.93 -0.21
N SER A 202 -1.04 -4.49 1.03
CA SER A 202 -1.99 -5.09 1.97
C SER A 202 -3.42 -5.05 1.44
N LEU A 203 -3.84 -3.92 0.85
CA LEU A 203 -5.17 -3.74 0.26
C LEU A 203 -5.42 -4.76 -0.87
N SER A 204 -4.39 -5.13 -1.62
CA SER A 204 -4.49 -6.11 -2.73
C SER A 204 -4.45 -7.58 -2.30
N GLN A 205 -4.25 -7.89 -1.01
CA GLN A 205 -4.09 -9.27 -0.54
C GLN A 205 -5.43 -10.02 -0.42
N TYR A 206 -5.90 -10.56 -1.54
CA TYR A 206 -7.05 -11.46 -1.56
C TYR A 206 -6.71 -12.86 -1.02
N VAL A 207 -5.72 -13.54 -1.61
CA VAL A 207 -5.43 -14.96 -1.35
C VAL A 207 -5.07 -15.23 0.12
N LEU A 208 -4.23 -14.37 0.72
CA LEU A 208 -3.85 -14.51 2.12
C LEU A 208 -5.04 -14.30 3.06
N THR A 209 -5.87 -13.30 2.79
CA THR A 209 -7.11 -13.07 3.55
C THR A 209 -8.09 -14.22 3.38
N ALA A 210 -8.24 -14.76 2.17
CA ALA A 210 -9.17 -15.85 1.90
C ALA A 210 -8.82 -17.12 2.68
N ILE A 211 -7.53 -17.47 2.72
CA ILE A 211 -7.05 -18.70 3.37
C ILE A 211 -6.98 -18.54 4.89
N ILE A 212 -6.40 -17.44 5.39
CA ILE A 212 -6.21 -17.26 6.85
C ILE A 212 -7.46 -16.68 7.52
N GLY A 213 -8.18 -15.80 6.85
CA GLY A 213 -9.39 -15.17 7.38
C GLY A 213 -10.64 -16.05 7.32
N GLY A 214 -10.57 -17.19 6.61
CA GLY A 214 -11.59 -18.25 6.57
C GLY A 214 -13.03 -17.79 6.36
N GLY A 215 -13.22 -16.70 5.61
CA GLY A 215 -14.53 -16.07 5.38
C GLY A 215 -15.11 -15.30 6.57
N ARG A 216 -14.55 -15.41 7.79
CA ARG A 216 -14.93 -14.60 8.95
C ARG A 216 -14.37 -13.18 8.87
N VAL A 217 -13.15 -13.05 8.35
CA VAL A 217 -12.56 -11.75 8.05
C VAL A 217 -12.77 -11.44 6.58
N SER A 218 -13.76 -10.59 6.30
CA SER A 218 -14.00 -10.09 4.95
C SER A 218 -13.28 -8.76 4.73
N THR A 219 -12.52 -8.63 3.65
CA THR A 219 -11.93 -7.38 3.15
C THR A 219 -12.59 -7.00 1.82
N LEU A 220 -12.32 -5.80 1.30
CA LEU A 220 -12.91 -5.34 0.06
C LEU A 220 -12.62 -6.32 -1.12
N PRO A 221 -11.38 -6.83 -1.30
CA PRO A 221 -11.09 -7.89 -2.27
C PRO A 221 -11.94 -9.15 -2.13
N MET A 222 -12.29 -9.56 -0.91
CA MET A 222 -13.13 -10.74 -0.69
C MET A 222 -14.55 -10.56 -1.23
N ILE A 223 -15.08 -9.33 -1.20
CA ILE A 223 -16.43 -9.03 -1.67
C ILE A 223 -16.48 -8.89 -3.19
N TYR A 224 -15.53 -8.18 -3.79
CA TYR A 224 -15.61 -7.90 -5.23
C TYR A 224 -15.07 -9.04 -6.10
N TYR A 225 -14.13 -9.87 -5.63
CA TYR A 225 -13.52 -10.92 -6.46
C TYR A 225 -14.55 -11.91 -7.05
N PRO A 226 -15.57 -12.38 -6.31
CA PRO A 226 -16.66 -13.18 -6.87
C PRO A 226 -17.46 -12.48 -7.98
N PHE A 227 -17.52 -11.14 -8.00
CA PHE A 227 -18.22 -10.39 -9.04
C PHE A 227 -17.46 -10.37 -10.37
N PHE A 228 -16.17 -10.72 -10.44
CA PHE A 228 -15.48 -10.85 -11.72
C PHE A 228 -16.10 -11.90 -12.64
N SER A 229 -16.74 -12.92 -12.06
CA SER A 229 -17.46 -13.94 -12.80
C SER A 229 -18.93 -13.57 -13.05
N SER A 230 -19.38 -12.39 -12.58
CA SER A 230 -20.74 -11.89 -12.81
C SER A 230 -20.83 -11.20 -14.18
N ALA A 231 -22.02 -11.24 -14.80
CA ALA A 231 -22.26 -10.60 -16.09
C ALA A 231 -22.42 -9.06 -15.99
N ASP A 232 -22.44 -8.49 -14.79
CA ASP A 232 -22.73 -7.08 -14.58
C ASP A 232 -21.45 -6.26 -14.43
N GLU A 233 -20.92 -5.83 -15.56
CA GLU A 233 -19.66 -5.10 -15.63
C GLU A 233 -19.71 -3.72 -14.94
N ALA A 234 -20.90 -3.13 -14.75
CA ALA A 234 -21.07 -1.86 -14.04
C ALA A 234 -20.83 -2.02 -12.53
N VAL A 235 -21.26 -3.15 -11.95
CA VAL A 235 -21.03 -3.49 -10.53
C VAL A 235 -19.53 -3.75 -10.28
N ILE A 236 -18.84 -4.46 -11.18
CA ILE A 236 -17.38 -4.63 -11.09
C ILE A 236 -16.67 -3.27 -11.12
N ALA A 237 -17.15 -2.36 -11.98
CA ALA A 237 -16.59 -1.04 -12.12
C ALA A 237 -16.76 -0.19 -10.84
N SER A 238 -17.90 -0.29 -10.13
CA SER A 238 -18.10 0.43 -8.86
C SER A 238 -17.13 -0.05 -7.78
N PHE A 239 -16.92 -1.37 -7.64
CA PHE A 239 -15.91 -1.92 -6.73
C PHE A 239 -14.49 -1.49 -7.09
N THR A 240 -14.17 -1.40 -8.39
CA THR A 240 -12.87 -0.93 -8.87
C THR A 240 -12.62 0.53 -8.47
N VAL A 241 -13.65 1.39 -8.61
CA VAL A 241 -13.58 2.79 -8.16
C VAL A 241 -13.38 2.85 -6.64
N MET A 242 -14.13 2.08 -5.85
CA MET A 242 -13.95 2.02 -4.39
C MET A 242 -12.53 1.60 -4.01
N PHE A 243 -12.00 0.55 -4.65
CA PHE A 243 -10.64 0.07 -4.43
C PHE A 243 -9.60 1.15 -4.76
N ALA A 244 -9.77 1.88 -5.85
CA ALA A 244 -8.86 2.95 -6.27
C ALA A 244 -8.89 4.18 -5.33
N LEU A 245 -10.04 4.47 -4.70
CA LEU A 245 -10.18 5.60 -3.77
C LEU A 245 -9.49 5.36 -2.43
N LEU A 246 -9.45 4.11 -1.94
CA LEU A 246 -8.92 3.80 -0.61
C LEU A 246 -7.45 4.23 -0.41
N PRO A 247 -6.49 3.94 -1.32
CA PRO A 247 -5.11 4.41 -1.18
C PRO A 247 -4.99 5.95 -1.19
N VAL A 248 -5.83 6.63 -1.98
CA VAL A 248 -5.83 8.11 -2.05
C VAL A 248 -6.30 8.69 -0.72
N LEU A 249 -7.40 8.18 -0.17
CA LEU A 249 -7.91 8.60 1.14
C LEU A 249 -6.91 8.31 2.25
N PHE A 250 -6.30 7.12 2.24
CA PHE A 250 -5.23 6.76 3.17
C PHE A 250 -4.06 7.73 3.08
N LEU A 251 -3.59 8.07 1.87
CA LEU A 251 -2.48 9.00 1.68
C LEU A 251 -2.79 10.40 2.21
N ILE A 252 -4.00 10.91 1.97
CA ILE A 252 -4.44 12.22 2.48
C ILE A 252 -4.46 12.24 4.01
N LEU A 253 -5.01 11.19 4.63
CA LEU A 253 -5.04 11.04 6.09
C LEU A 253 -3.62 10.94 6.65
N PHE A 254 -2.77 10.09 6.06
CA PHE A 254 -1.38 9.89 6.48
C PHE A 254 -0.57 11.18 6.35
N GLU A 255 -0.72 11.92 5.25
CA GLU A 255 -0.03 13.19 5.03
C GLU A 255 -0.45 14.26 6.05
N THR A 256 -1.71 14.27 6.46
CA THR A 256 -2.21 15.19 7.50
C THR A 256 -1.53 14.92 8.84
N VAL A 257 -1.35 13.65 9.20
CA VAL A 257 -0.62 13.23 10.41
C VAL A 257 0.86 13.62 10.31
N CYS A 258 1.52 13.28 9.19
CA CYS A 258 2.92 13.63 8.96
C CYS A 258 3.18 15.13 9.03
N ARG A 259 2.33 15.96 8.40
CA ARG A 259 2.46 17.42 8.45
C ARG A 259 2.28 17.97 9.85
N SER A 260 1.33 17.43 10.61
CA SER A 260 1.09 17.85 11.99
C SER A 260 2.29 17.54 12.88
N TYR A 261 2.88 16.35 12.74
CA TYR A 261 4.12 15.98 13.44
C TYR A 261 5.30 16.90 13.08
N LEU A 262 5.53 17.16 11.79
CA LEU A 262 6.61 18.04 11.33
C LEU A 262 6.42 19.50 11.80
N LYS A 263 5.18 19.98 11.95
CA LYS A 263 4.89 21.30 12.50
C LYS A 263 5.23 21.39 13.99
N ILE A 264 4.97 20.33 14.77
CA ILE A 264 5.29 20.29 16.20
C ILE A 264 6.81 20.39 16.42
N LEU A 265 7.60 19.67 15.61
CA LEU A 265 9.06 19.69 15.71
C LEU A 265 9.71 21.01 15.28
N LYS A 266 9.02 21.82 14.47
CA LYS A 266 9.50 23.14 14.03
C LYS A 266 9.16 24.27 15.00
N LYS A 267 8.42 24.00 16.08
CA LYS A 267 8.17 25.03 17.09
C LYS A 267 9.48 25.30 17.87
N PRO A 268 9.88 26.57 17.98
CA PRO A 268 11.11 26.97 18.66
C PRO A 268 11.09 26.64 20.15
#